data_AF-A0A6I9PUQ9-F1
#
_entry.id   AF-A0A6I9PUQ9-F1
#
_cell.length_a   1.000
_cell.length_b   1.000
_cell.length_c   1.000
_cell.angle_alpha   90.00
_cell.angle_beta   90.00
_cell.angle_gamma   90.00
#
_symmetry.space_group_name_H-M   'P 1'
#
loop_
_entity.id
_entity.type
_entity.pdbx_description
1 polymer ?
#
loop_
_entity_poly.entity_id
_entity_poly.type
_entity_poly.pdbx_seq_one_letter_code
_entity_poly.pdbx_strand_id
1 'polypeptide(L)'
;MTRLQQAEEEGKMGEISVLASMKEMIDRLGKAVGQQAVSLPEAKLLLKEDDELIKEVFDYWSRKRKTSRANCLIPNCKQERRDGSSTSDPYVAFRRRTEKMQTRKVGSLKLSVLSALCLWLWSW
;
A
#
# COMPACT_ATOMS: atom_id res chain seq x y z
N MET A 1 42.35 15.29 6.47
CA MET A 1 40.98 14.80 6.69
C MET A 1 41.09 13.52 7.48
N THR A 2 40.73 13.63 8.75
CA THR A 2 41.29 12.88 9.90
C THR A 2 40.45 11.64 10.22
N ARG A 3 41.06 10.58 10.77
CA ARG A 3 40.42 9.30 11.18
C ARG A 3 39.13 9.45 12.02
N LEU A 4 38.96 10.60 12.68
CA LEU A 4 37.75 10.97 13.40
C LEU A 4 36.53 11.18 12.48
N GLN A 5 36.72 11.73 11.28
CA GLN A 5 35.63 11.89 10.30
C GLN A 5 35.16 10.55 9.77
N GLN A 6 36.07 9.57 9.65
CA GLN A 6 35.75 8.22 9.19
C GLN A 6 34.94 7.42 10.22
N ALA A 7 35.28 7.52 11.51
CA ALA A 7 34.51 6.89 12.58
C ALA A 7 33.10 7.49 12.73
N GLU A 8 32.93 8.80 12.47
CA GLU A 8 31.62 9.45 12.51
C GLU A 8 30.72 9.02 11.34
N GLU A 9 31.30 8.80 10.15
CA GLU A 9 30.55 8.28 8.99
C GLU A 9 30.19 6.80 9.15
N GLU A 10 31.07 5.98 9.72
CA GLU A 10 30.76 4.57 10.02
C GLU A 10 29.65 4.43 11.08
N GLY A 11 29.65 5.30 12.10
CA GLY A 11 28.57 5.38 13.08
C GLY A 11 27.24 5.77 12.45
N LYS A 12 27.22 6.81 11.60
CA LYS A 12 26.01 7.23 10.85
C LYS A 12 25.49 6.14 9.92
N MET A 13 26.36 5.39 9.26
CA MET A 13 25.96 4.28 8.39
C MET A 13 25.31 3.13 9.19
N GLY A 14 25.82 2.84 10.39
CA GLY A 14 25.19 1.90 11.32
C GLY A 14 23.83 2.37 11.83
N GLU A 15 23.67 3.67 12.12
CA GLU A 15 22.36 4.22 12.51
C GLU A 15 21.34 4.18 11.37
N ILE A 16 21.76 4.48 10.13
CA ILE A 16 20.90 4.43 8.95
C ILE A 16 20.40 3.00 8.68
N SER A 17 21.24 1.99 8.86
CA SER A 17 20.83 0.59 8.66
C SER A 17 19.79 0.13 9.68
N VAL A 18 19.92 0.55 10.94
CA VAL A 18 18.94 0.28 12.00
C VAL A 18 17.61 0.99 11.69
N LEU A 19 17.66 2.25 11.24
CA LEU A 19 16.45 2.98 10.85
C LEU A 19 15.75 2.37 9.64
N ALA A 20 16.51 1.87 8.66
CA ALA A 20 15.99 1.17 7.50
C ALA A 20 15.29 -0.14 7.91
N SER A 21 15.90 -0.92 8.80
CA SER A 21 15.32 -2.15 9.35
C SER A 21 14.00 -1.87 10.08
N MET A 22 13.97 -0.89 11.00
CA MET A 22 12.74 -0.53 11.72
C MET A 22 11.62 -0.11 10.76
N LYS A 23 11.93 0.70 9.74
CA LYS A 23 10.96 1.14 8.73
C LYS A 23 10.38 -0.06 7.96
N GLU A 24 11.22 -1.01 7.59
CA GLU A 24 10.80 -2.22 6.88
C GLU A 24 9.89 -3.09 7.75
N MET A 25 10.22 -3.28 9.04
CA MET A 25 9.36 -4.01 9.97
C MET A 25 7.98 -3.36 10.12
N ILE A 26 7.93 -2.03 10.25
CA ILE A 26 6.67 -1.27 10.31
C ILE A 26 5.86 -1.41 9.02
N ASP A 27 6.52 -1.41 7.86
CA ASP A 27 5.86 -1.57 6.55
C ASP A 27 5.23 -2.97 6.41
N ARG A 28 5.95 -4.02 6.83
CA ARG A 28 5.44 -5.40 6.87
C ARG A 28 4.22 -5.54 7.80
N LEU A 29 4.30 -4.96 9.00
CA LEU A 29 3.16 -4.92 9.94
C LEU A 29 1.98 -4.12 9.36
N GLY A 30 2.25 -3.00 8.67
CA GLY A 30 1.23 -2.17 8.04
C GLY A 30 0.47 -2.89 6.92
N LYS A 31 1.16 -3.68 6.10
CA LYS A 31 0.54 -4.48 5.03
C LYS A 31 -0.35 -5.61 5.55
N ALA A 32 0.01 -6.22 6.68
CA ALA A 32 -0.79 -7.29 7.31
C ALA A 32 -2.15 -6.81 7.84
N VAL A 33 -2.31 -5.52 8.14
CA VAL A 33 -3.51 -4.93 8.75
C VAL A 33 -4.74 -4.87 7.82
N GLY A 34 -4.62 -5.24 6.54
CA GLY A 34 -5.70 -5.13 5.56
C GLY A 34 -7.00 -5.86 5.92
N GLN A 35 -6.98 -6.82 6.87
CA GLN A 35 -8.15 -7.63 7.24
C GLN A 35 -8.48 -7.67 8.74
N GLN A 36 -7.52 -7.58 9.66
CA GLN A 36 -7.72 -7.58 11.13
C GLN A 36 -6.54 -6.91 11.87
N ALA A 37 -6.72 -6.61 13.16
CA ALA A 37 -5.65 -6.07 13.99
C ALA A 37 -4.58 -7.15 14.28
N VAL A 38 -3.34 -6.91 13.84
CA VAL A 38 -2.21 -7.83 14.06
C VAL A 38 -1.91 -8.00 15.55
N SER A 39 -1.83 -9.26 15.99
CA SER A 39 -1.46 -9.65 17.37
C SER A 39 0.05 -9.85 17.53
N LEU A 40 0.57 -9.84 18.76
CA LEU A 40 2.01 -10.04 19.01
C LEU A 40 2.54 -11.38 18.45
N PRO A 41 1.84 -12.53 18.58
CA PRO A 41 2.28 -13.79 17.98
C PRO A 41 2.37 -13.73 16.45
N GLU A 42 1.42 -13.04 15.83
CA GLU A 42 1.38 -12.86 14.37
C GLU A 42 2.52 -11.94 13.90
N ALA A 43 2.83 -10.88 14.66
CA ALA A 43 3.98 -10.03 14.41
C ALA A 43 5.30 -10.82 14.44
N LYS A 44 5.46 -11.76 15.37
CA LYS A 44 6.64 -12.66 15.43
C LYS A 44 6.75 -13.59 14.23
N LEU A 45 5.63 -14.02 13.65
CA LEU A 45 5.64 -14.84 12.44
C LEU A 45 6.00 -14.00 11.19
N LEU A 46 5.59 -12.73 11.17
CA LEU A 46 5.82 -11.81 10.05
C LEU A 46 7.24 -11.21 10.06
N LEU A 47 7.78 -10.95 11.26
CA LEU A 47 9.09 -10.36 11.47
C LEU A 47 10.05 -11.47 11.87
N LYS A 48 11.00 -11.81 10.99
CA LYS A 48 12.02 -12.85 11.22
C LYS A 48 13.24 -12.27 11.95
N GLU A 49 13.00 -11.44 12.95
CA GLU A 49 14.03 -10.68 13.67
C GLU A 49 14.05 -11.11 15.15
N ASP A 50 14.92 -10.49 15.95
CA ASP A 50 15.03 -10.78 17.38
C ASP A 50 13.74 -10.42 18.15
N ASP A 51 13.37 -11.30 19.08
CA ASP A 51 12.13 -11.21 19.86
C ASP A 51 12.02 -9.90 20.68
N GLU A 52 13.15 -9.39 21.18
CA GLU A 52 13.21 -8.13 21.93
C GLU A 52 12.93 -6.92 21.03
N LEU A 53 13.55 -6.89 19.83
CA LEU A 53 13.36 -5.85 18.83
C LEU A 53 11.92 -5.85 18.30
N ILE A 54 11.37 -7.04 18.03
CA ILE A 54 9.99 -7.21 17.58
C ILE A 54 9.02 -6.64 18.61
N LYS A 55 9.23 -6.96 19.89
CA LYS A 55 8.36 -6.49 20.97
C LYS A 55 8.37 -4.96 21.07
N GLU A 56 9.55 -4.34 21.05
CA GLU A 56 9.67 -2.88 21.15
C GLU A 56 9.01 -2.17 19.95
N VAL A 57 9.26 -2.65 18.73
CA VAL A 57 8.66 -2.06 17.52
C VAL A 57 7.16 -2.31 17.46
N PHE A 58 6.70 -3.49 17.85
CA PHE A 58 5.27 -3.80 17.93
C PHE A 58 4.55 -2.93 18.97
N ASP A 59 5.13 -2.73 20.14
CA ASP A 59 4.56 -1.88 21.19
C ASP A 59 4.45 -0.42 20.75
N TYR A 60 5.51 0.11 20.12
CA TYR A 60 5.48 1.45 19.52
C TYR A 60 4.40 1.57 18.43
N TRP A 61 4.36 0.63 17.49
CA TRP A 61 3.42 0.63 16.37
C TRP A 61 1.96 0.50 16.83
N SER A 62 1.70 -0.42 17.77
CA SER A 62 0.37 -0.65 18.35
C SER A 62 -0.12 0.58 19.12
N ARG A 63 0.76 1.20 19.92
CA ARG A 63 0.45 2.47 20.61
C ARG A 63 0.11 3.58 19.62
N LYS A 64 0.89 3.73 18.55
CA LYS A 64 0.67 4.76 17.53
C LYS A 64 -0.66 4.57 16.80
N ARG A 65 -1.09 3.32 16.56
CA ARG A 65 -2.42 3.04 15.99
C ARG A 65 -3.56 3.36 16.93
N LYS A 66 -3.42 3.12 18.25
CA LYS A 66 -4.47 3.48 19.23
C LYS A 66 -4.72 5.00 19.28
N THR A 67 -3.70 5.81 19.04
CA THR A 67 -3.83 7.27 18.99
C THR A 67 -4.39 7.78 17.66
N SER A 68 -4.20 7.02 16.57
CA SER A 68 -4.71 7.39 15.24
C SER A 68 -6.16 6.97 15.05
N ARG A 69 -7.01 7.88 14.58
CA ARG A 69 -8.38 7.54 14.12
C ARG A 69 -8.41 6.94 12.71
N ALA A 70 -7.28 6.95 12.01
CA ALA A 70 -7.18 6.48 10.63
C ALA A 70 -6.82 4.99 10.58
N ASN A 71 -7.34 4.31 9.56
CA ASN A 71 -7.05 2.89 9.29
C ASN A 71 -5.59 2.62 8.93
N CYS A 72 -4.79 3.66 8.69
CA CYS A 72 -3.39 3.60 8.33
C CYS A 72 -2.59 4.66 9.10
N LEU A 73 -1.30 4.39 9.32
CA LEU A 73 -0.38 5.33 9.98
C LEU A 73 0.17 6.38 9.02
N ILE A 74 0.16 6.09 7.71
CA ILE A 74 0.58 7.01 6.65
C ILE A 74 -0.68 7.64 6.05
N PRO A 75 -0.79 8.97 5.99
CA PRO A 75 -1.96 9.61 5.39
C PRO A 75 -2.10 9.18 3.94
N ASN A 76 -3.31 8.77 3.56
CA ASN A 76 -3.64 8.34 2.22
C ASN A 76 -4.70 9.26 1.62
N CYS A 77 -4.63 9.47 0.30
CA CYS A 77 -5.69 10.16 -0.42
C CYS A 77 -6.95 9.30 -0.39
N LYS A 78 -8.10 9.91 -0.07
CA LYS A 78 -9.38 9.20 -0.10
C LYS A 78 -9.72 8.89 -1.56
N GLN A 79 -9.90 7.60 -1.85
CA GLN A 79 -10.32 7.13 -3.17
C GLN A 79 -11.80 6.81 -3.18
N GLU A 80 -12.40 6.83 -4.37
CA GLU A 80 -13.80 6.46 -4.58
C GLU A 80 -14.01 4.97 -4.30
N ARG A 81 -15.08 4.65 -3.54
CA ARG A 81 -15.45 3.25 -3.30
C ARG A 81 -15.98 2.62 -4.58
N ARG A 82 -15.66 1.34 -4.80
CA ARG A 82 -16.08 0.56 -5.98
C ARG A 82 -17.61 0.35 -6.08
N ASP A 83 -18.35 0.76 -5.07
CA ASP A 83 -19.80 0.58 -4.93
C ASP A 83 -20.61 1.48 -5.90
N GLY A 84 -19.96 2.26 -6.76
CA GLY A 84 -20.61 3.07 -7.81
C GLY A 84 -21.40 4.28 -7.30
N SER A 85 -21.45 4.47 -5.97
CA SER A 85 -22.07 5.64 -5.34
C SER A 85 -21.24 6.89 -5.58
N SER A 86 -21.87 7.88 -6.23
CA SER A 86 -21.29 9.21 -6.40
C SER A 86 -21.21 9.90 -5.05
N THR A 87 -20.09 9.73 -4.34
CA THR A 87 -19.85 10.45 -3.09
C THR A 87 -19.52 11.91 -3.42
N SER A 88 -20.25 12.90 -2.89
CA SER A 88 -19.98 14.35 -3.09
C SER A 88 -18.88 14.91 -2.17
N ASP A 89 -18.16 14.03 -1.48
CA ASP A 89 -17.09 14.37 -0.55
C ASP A 89 -15.91 15.03 -1.27
N PRO A 90 -15.53 16.27 -0.88
CA PRO A 90 -14.46 17.04 -1.53
C PRO A 90 -13.06 16.42 -1.36
N TYR A 91 -12.85 15.50 -0.40
CA TYR A 91 -11.57 14.83 -0.22
C TYR A 91 -11.39 13.58 -1.10
N VAL A 92 -12.43 13.17 -1.85
CA VAL A 92 -12.34 12.05 -2.79
C VAL A 92 -11.64 12.50 -4.08
N ALA A 93 -10.41 12.05 -4.29
CA ALA A 93 -9.64 12.35 -5.50
C ALA A 93 -9.36 11.10 -6.36
N PHE A 94 -8.78 11.30 -7.54
CA PHE A 94 -8.37 10.25 -8.49
C PHE A 94 -9.51 9.29 -8.90
N ARG A 95 -10.70 9.84 -9.16
CA ARG A 95 -11.85 9.03 -9.63
C ARG A 95 -11.53 8.34 -10.94
N ARG A 96 -11.77 7.02 -10.98
CA ARG A 96 -11.59 6.21 -12.18
C ARG A 96 -12.91 6.16 -12.94
N ARG A 97 -13.17 7.18 -13.75
CA ARG A 97 -14.25 7.11 -14.75
C ARG A 97 -13.68 6.41 -15.97
N THR A 98 -14.29 5.29 -16.36
CA THR A 98 -14.07 4.80 -17.72
C THR A 98 -14.70 5.81 -18.66
N GLU A 99 -13.87 6.43 -19.51
CA GLU A 99 -14.40 7.10 -20.69
C GLU A 99 -15.13 6.02 -21.50
N LYS A 100 -16.41 6.26 -21.81
CA LYS A 100 -17.12 5.37 -22.72
C LYS A 100 -16.42 5.49 -24.07
N MET A 101 -15.74 4.43 -24.48
CA MET A 101 -15.16 4.37 -25.82
C MET A 101 -16.31 4.40 -26.82
N GLN A 102 -16.53 5.55 -27.44
CA GLN A 102 -17.55 5.72 -28.46
C GLN A 102 -17.01 5.15 -29.77
N THR A 103 -17.51 3.99 -30.19
CA THR A 103 -17.23 3.50 -31.53
C THR A 103 -17.95 4.37 -32.55
N ARG A 104 -17.30 4.69 -33.68
CA ARG A 104 -17.92 5.46 -34.75
C ARG A 104 -19.16 4.72 -35.25
N LYS A 105 -20.28 5.42 -35.44
CA LYS A 105 -21.46 4.88 -36.10
C LYS A 105 -21.18 4.82 -37.60
N VAL A 106 -20.64 3.69 -38.07
CA VAL A 106 -20.54 3.44 -39.50
C VAL A 106 -21.96 3.12 -39.99
N GLY A 107 -22.43 3.88 -40.97
CA GLY A 107 -23.72 3.62 -41.61
C GLY A 107 -23.76 2.17 -42.10
N SER A 108 -24.74 1.41 -41.62
CA SER A 108 -25.01 0.01 -41.96
C SER A 108 -23.81 -0.94 -41.85
N LEU A 109 -23.61 -1.52 -40.67
CA LEU A 109 -23.53 -2.98 -40.44
C LEU A 109 -23.29 -3.25 -38.94
N LYS A 110 -24.15 -4.10 -38.36
CA LYS A 110 -24.10 -4.52 -36.96
C LYS A 110 -22.96 -5.54 -36.78
N LEU A 111 -21.85 -5.13 -36.19
CA LEU A 111 -20.99 -6.05 -35.44
C LEU A 111 -20.92 -5.54 -34.00
N SER A 112 -21.73 -6.17 -33.16
CA SER A 112 -21.76 -5.94 -31.73
C SER A 112 -20.45 -6.38 -31.10
N VAL A 113 -20.11 -5.77 -29.96
CA VAL A 113 -18.89 -5.96 -29.16
C VAL A 113 -18.54 -7.43 -28.84
N LEU A 114 -19.50 -8.35 -28.99
CA LEU A 114 -19.28 -9.80 -28.89
C LEU A 114 -18.37 -10.37 -30.01
N SER A 115 -18.28 -9.73 -31.18
CA SER A 115 -17.42 -10.23 -32.26
C SER A 115 -15.93 -10.00 -32.00
N ALA A 116 -15.57 -8.92 -31.31
CA ALA A 116 -14.17 -8.63 -30.98
C ALA A 116 -13.61 -9.59 -29.91
N LEU A 117 -14.44 -9.98 -28.93
CA LEU A 117 -14.11 -11.02 -27.95
C LEU A 117 -14.11 -12.42 -28.57
N CYS A 118 -15.01 -12.69 -29.52
CA CYS A 118 -15.08 -13.99 -30.20
C CYS A 118 -13.89 -14.24 -31.14
N LEU A 119 -13.27 -13.21 -31.72
CA LEU A 119 -12.05 -13.33 -32.51
C LEU A 119 -10.78 -13.48 -31.64
N TRP A 120 -10.80 -13.00 -30.40
CA TRP A 120 -9.65 -13.12 -29.48
C TRP A 120 -9.56 -14.48 -28.80
N LEU A 121 -10.69 -15.18 -28.59
CA LEU A 121 -10.76 -16.51 -27.98
C LEU A 121 -10.66 -17.68 -28.97
N TRP A 122 -10.49 -17.43 -30.27
CA TRP A 122 -10.40 -18.48 -31.31
C TRP A 122 -9.03 -18.55 -32.02
N SER A 123 -8.05 -17.78 -31.52
CA SER A 123 -6.64 -17.89 -31.90
C SER A 123 -5.74 -18.34 -30.75
N TRP A 124 -6.32 -18.86 -29.65
CA TRP A 124 -5.58 -19.58 -28.62
C TRP A 124 -6.36 -20.78 -28.09
#